data_AF-K1X3P4-F1
#
_entry.id   AF-K1X3P4-F1
#
_cell.length_a   1.000
_cell.length_b   1.000
_cell.length_c   1.000
_cell.angle_alpha   90.00
_cell.angle_beta   90.00
_cell.angle_gamma   90.00
#
_symmetry.space_group_name_H-M   'P 1'
#
loop_
_entity.id
_entity.type
_entity.pdbx_description
1 polymer ?
#
loop_
_entity_poly.entity_id
_entity_poly.type
_entity_poly.pdbx_seq_one_letter_code
_entity_poly.pdbx_strand_id
1 'polypeptide(L)'
;MDTITPELGSKLSSLYSRYYQTPSTLGSRGDENFPDLDFQQYQLWQYGPYSGPRVVIRIEKRRRKMAPAVVPESRIGPHPSYIHVAQVFMFQQQLNGMMMALGTNPTREDTFRLQGVQWINDVRTALQLPIRTFCTASHYYHRFRMQHKDNEYQFHDAAAAALLTACKIEDTLKKSREILCAAHNLTKSPAEYLSPDDSTFEASSRIVIGLERLMLESSGFDFRVRYPHKHIIKLGKEAGIEKDVSRVAYNMMLDLYRTFAPLKQSCSTMAFACIELSTLLLEKQQSAIRGERSPKYRKWGTTRTEIIETILDLLDLYTHFPKFNIVGADHNVDKFFRLRITINKEMEESSLKRYTEHQEIRRINGVKPNVKTPKTPATPASPADTRVNGMDVASPVTLSPRSSGSARRGTGARGQEGTVRFMLDSDQAKREKDVTAEYFKTEYEEYEVEIEEPIKAKVDERERPRHDGPRHGFGRGGGGYDRGRGGFDRGGGGYNHHKRVRKY
;
A
#
# COMPACT_ATOMS: atom_id res chain seq x y z
N MET A 1 32.52 37.70 -0.18
CA MET A 1 33.70 38.20 0.54
C MET A 1 33.86 37.37 1.80
N ASP A 2 34.11 36.06 1.72
CA ASP A 2 35.21 35.30 1.07
C ASP A 2 36.31 34.94 2.08
N THR A 3 36.83 33.73 1.88
CA THR A 3 37.94 33.00 2.56
C THR A 3 37.56 32.34 3.88
N ILE A 4 37.34 31.02 4.01
CA ILE A 4 38.06 29.79 3.57
C ILE A 4 39.51 29.75 4.07
N THR A 5 39.76 28.89 5.06
CA THR A 5 40.94 28.00 5.12
C THR A 5 40.58 26.66 5.78
N PRO A 6 41.26 25.55 5.41
CA PRO A 6 40.73 24.19 5.43
C PRO A 6 41.55 23.26 6.33
N GLU A 7 41.06 22.88 7.51
CA GLU A 7 41.84 21.99 8.39
C GLU A 7 41.01 21.07 9.30
N LEU A 8 39.89 20.54 8.78
CA LEU A 8 39.12 19.48 9.44
C LEU A 8 38.79 18.30 8.52
N GLY A 9 39.56 18.13 7.44
CA GLY A 9 39.38 17.07 6.43
C GLY A 9 40.21 15.80 6.63
N SER A 10 41.12 15.73 7.61
CA SER A 10 42.12 14.64 7.69
C SER A 10 42.05 13.75 8.93
N LYS A 11 41.10 13.95 9.86
CA LYS A 11 40.96 13.11 11.08
C LYS A 11 39.75 12.17 11.12
N LEU A 12 38.98 12.07 10.04
CA LEU A 12 37.87 11.10 9.93
C LEU A 12 38.11 9.97 8.91
N SER A 13 39.29 9.89 8.31
CA SER A 13 39.68 8.81 7.39
C SER A 13 40.42 7.64 8.06
N SER A 14 40.75 7.71 9.36
CA SER A 14 41.63 6.72 10.01
C SER A 14 40.93 5.70 10.94
N LEU A 15 39.59 5.72 11.02
CA LEU A 15 38.83 4.77 11.87
C LEU A 15 37.90 3.83 11.09
N TYR A 16 37.90 3.87 9.75
CA TYR A 16 37.04 3.03 8.90
C TYR A 16 37.78 1.94 8.11
N SER A 17 39.05 1.69 8.40
CA SER A 17 39.90 0.72 7.66
C SER A 17 40.46 -0.40 8.55
N ARG A 18 39.65 -0.97 9.45
CA ARG A 18 40.10 -2.07 10.33
C ARG A 18 39.16 -3.27 10.45
N TYR A 19 38.16 -3.39 9.58
CA TYR A 19 37.41 -4.63 9.42
C TYR A 19 37.16 -4.82 7.92
N TYR A 20 37.37 -6.05 7.42
CA TYR A 20 37.47 -6.47 6.01
C TYR A 20 38.88 -6.48 5.41
N GLN A 21 39.72 -7.40 5.89
CA GLN A 21 40.75 -8.04 5.06
C GLN A 21 40.39 -9.53 4.90
N THR A 22 40.02 -9.93 3.70
CA THR A 22 39.99 -11.33 3.24
C THR A 22 41.33 -11.65 2.58
N PRO A 23 42.01 -12.76 2.93
CA PRO A 23 43.22 -13.15 2.22
C PRO A 23 42.88 -14.01 1.00
N SER A 24 43.46 -13.65 -0.14
CA SER A 24 43.69 -14.53 -1.29
C SER A 24 45.19 -14.58 -1.56
N THR A 25 45.75 -15.78 -1.76
CA THR A 25 46.61 -16.17 -2.91
C THR A 25 47.39 -17.47 -2.66
N LEU A 26 47.68 -18.15 -3.78
CA LEU A 26 48.61 -19.28 -4.04
C LEU A 26 48.07 -20.70 -3.76
N GLY A 27 48.11 -21.68 -4.66
CA GLY A 27 48.72 -21.80 -5.99
C GLY A 27 49.39 -23.18 -6.18
N SER A 28 48.78 -24.04 -7.00
CA SER A 28 49.36 -25.10 -7.87
C SER A 28 50.09 -26.35 -7.35
N ARG A 29 49.65 -27.50 -7.90
CA ARG A 29 50.25 -28.85 -8.15
C ARG A 29 49.36 -29.95 -7.55
N GLY A 30 48.94 -31.02 -8.24
CA GLY A 30 49.44 -31.71 -9.42
C GLY A 30 49.75 -33.17 -9.02
N ASP A 31 48.88 -34.09 -9.49
CA ASP A 31 49.01 -35.56 -9.59
C ASP A 31 49.20 -36.43 -8.32
N GLU A 32 48.29 -37.39 -8.10
CA GLU A 32 48.55 -38.83 -8.31
C GLU A 32 47.35 -39.73 -7.90
N ASN A 33 47.28 -40.87 -8.58
CA ASN A 33 46.27 -41.92 -8.60
C ASN A 33 46.02 -42.62 -7.23
N PHE A 34 44.86 -43.28 -7.07
CA PHE A 34 44.67 -44.67 -6.61
C PHE A 34 43.15 -44.99 -6.47
N PRO A 35 42.71 -46.27 -6.50
CA PRO A 35 41.60 -46.73 -7.32
C PRO A 35 40.44 -47.35 -6.52
N ASP A 36 39.38 -47.66 -7.26
CA ASP A 36 38.40 -48.74 -7.10
C ASP A 36 37.97 -49.23 -5.71
N LEU A 37 36.69 -48.97 -5.45
CA LEU A 37 35.84 -49.63 -4.46
C LEU A 37 35.64 -51.11 -4.84
N ASP A 38 36.15 -52.02 -4.01
CA ASP A 38 35.75 -53.43 -4.01
C ASP A 38 34.80 -53.70 -2.85
N PHE A 39 33.54 -54.00 -3.18
CA PHE A 39 32.50 -54.42 -2.26
C PHE A 39 32.58 -55.94 -2.12
N GLN A 40 33.16 -56.43 -1.02
CA GLN A 40 33.03 -57.84 -0.66
C GLN A 40 31.70 -58.13 0.07
N GLN A 41 31.10 -59.19 -0.43
CA GLN A 41 29.81 -59.76 -0.15
C GLN A 41 29.91 -60.75 1.02
N TYR A 42 29.04 -60.62 2.03
CA TYR A 42 28.69 -61.74 2.91
C TYR A 42 27.38 -62.35 2.41
N GLN A 43 27.48 -63.58 1.87
CA GLN A 43 26.36 -64.50 1.71
C GLN A 43 26.19 -65.32 3.00
N LEU A 44 24.94 -65.58 3.40
CA LEU A 44 24.56 -66.86 3.97
C LEU A 44 23.06 -67.14 3.78
N TRP A 45 22.79 -68.41 3.56
CA TRP A 45 21.65 -69.04 2.89
C TRP A 45 20.42 -69.24 3.79
N GLN A 46 19.22 -69.36 3.19
CA GLN A 46 18.41 -70.59 3.24
C GLN A 46 17.12 -70.51 2.39
N TYR A 47 16.66 -71.70 1.99
CA TYR A 47 15.77 -72.08 0.88
C TYR A 47 14.27 -71.79 1.05
N GLY A 48 13.57 -71.65 -0.09
CA GLY A 48 12.12 -71.82 -0.24
C GLY A 48 11.73 -71.96 -1.73
N PRO A 49 11.10 -73.06 -2.19
CA PRO A 49 10.96 -73.36 -3.62
C PRO A 49 9.56 -73.05 -4.13
N TYR A 50 9.40 -72.14 -5.11
CA TYR A 50 8.39 -72.22 -6.18
C TYR A 50 8.80 -71.28 -7.32
N SER A 51 9.31 -71.88 -8.39
CA SER A 51 9.81 -71.22 -9.60
C SER A 51 8.69 -71.06 -10.64
N GLY A 52 8.38 -69.81 -11.02
CA GLY A 52 7.66 -69.47 -12.25
C GLY A 52 8.57 -68.71 -13.23
N PRO A 53 8.40 -68.85 -14.55
CA PRO A 53 9.34 -68.36 -15.55
C PRO A 53 9.43 -66.82 -15.58
N ARG A 54 10.62 -66.27 -15.30
CA ARG A 54 10.92 -64.85 -15.49
C ARG A 54 11.20 -64.57 -16.95
N VAL A 55 10.28 -63.84 -17.61
CA VAL A 55 10.51 -63.19 -18.90
C VAL A 55 11.52 -62.06 -18.70
N VAL A 56 12.66 -62.14 -19.41
CA VAL A 56 13.65 -61.06 -19.44
C VAL A 56 13.18 -60.02 -20.47
N ILE A 57 12.62 -58.90 -20.01
CA ILE A 57 12.34 -57.74 -20.87
C ILE A 57 13.64 -56.95 -21.03
N ARG A 58 14.24 -57.03 -22.22
CA ARG A 58 15.40 -56.21 -22.61
C ARG A 58 14.91 -54.80 -22.93
N ILE A 59 15.03 -53.87 -21.99
CA ILE A 59 14.72 -52.45 -22.21
C ILE A 59 15.88 -51.79 -22.94
N GLU A 60 15.78 -51.62 -24.27
CA GLU A 60 16.68 -50.74 -25.02
C GLU A 60 16.38 -49.28 -24.66
N LYS A 61 17.23 -48.67 -23.81
CA LYS A 61 17.24 -47.23 -23.59
C LYS A 61 17.77 -46.52 -24.84
N ARG A 62 16.90 -46.18 -25.79
CA ARG A 62 17.21 -45.14 -26.78
C ARG A 62 17.39 -43.81 -26.05
N ARG A 63 18.64 -43.37 -25.88
CA ARG A 63 18.98 -42.00 -25.44
C ARG A 63 18.42 -41.02 -26.48
N ARG A 64 17.26 -40.41 -26.19
CA ARG A 64 16.92 -39.13 -26.83
C ARG A 64 17.98 -38.13 -26.37
N LYS A 65 18.70 -37.49 -27.30
CA LYS A 65 19.50 -36.29 -26.99
C LYS A 65 18.50 -35.26 -26.47
N MET A 66 18.46 -35.03 -25.15
CA MET A 66 17.79 -33.84 -24.63
C MET A 66 18.55 -32.64 -25.18
N ALA A 67 17.82 -31.64 -25.69
CA ALA A 67 18.41 -30.35 -26.02
C ALA A 67 19.21 -29.87 -24.79
N PRO A 68 20.38 -29.24 -24.98
CA PRO A 68 21.15 -28.75 -23.85
C PRO A 68 20.26 -27.88 -22.97
N ALA A 69 20.33 -28.08 -21.65
CA ALA A 69 19.65 -27.22 -20.70
C ALA A 69 20.10 -25.78 -21.00
N VAL A 70 19.17 -24.92 -21.40
CA VAL A 70 19.43 -23.49 -21.55
C VAL A 70 19.83 -23.00 -20.17
N VAL A 71 21.13 -22.77 -19.98
CA VAL A 71 21.64 -22.06 -18.82
C VAL A 71 21.03 -20.67 -18.95
N PRO A 72 20.18 -20.20 -18.02
CA PRO A 72 19.65 -18.85 -18.12
C PRO A 72 20.85 -17.91 -18.09
N GLU A 73 21.09 -17.21 -19.21
CA GLU A 73 22.12 -16.20 -19.30
C GLU A 73 22.00 -15.24 -18.11
N SER A 74 23.13 -14.85 -17.54
CA SER A 74 23.17 -13.81 -16.51
C SER A 74 22.43 -12.58 -17.05
N ARG A 75 21.28 -12.23 -16.45
CA ARG A 75 20.42 -11.14 -16.91
C ARG A 75 21.27 -9.89 -17.16
N ILE A 76 21.40 -9.48 -18.41
CA ILE A 76 22.11 -8.27 -18.80
C ILE A 76 21.16 -7.10 -18.52
N GLY A 77 21.40 -6.38 -17.44
CA GLY A 77 20.59 -5.22 -17.07
C GLY A 77 20.85 -4.73 -15.64
N PRO A 78 20.38 -3.51 -15.29
CA PRO A 78 20.51 -3.00 -13.93
C PRO A 78 19.79 -3.92 -12.94
N HIS A 79 20.31 -4.01 -11.71
CA HIS A 79 19.64 -4.76 -10.63
C HIS A 79 18.19 -4.29 -10.51
N PRO A 80 17.20 -5.19 -10.35
CA PRO A 80 15.81 -4.79 -10.14
C PRO A 80 15.74 -3.94 -8.87
N SER A 81 15.62 -2.63 -9.05
CA SER A 81 15.44 -1.67 -7.96
C SER A 81 14.03 -1.12 -8.06
N TYR A 82 13.41 -0.88 -6.91
CA TYR A 82 12.07 -0.35 -6.85
C TYR A 82 12.12 1.16 -6.61
N ILE A 83 11.65 1.96 -7.56
CA ILE A 83 11.56 3.41 -7.38
C ILE A 83 10.25 3.74 -6.65
N HIS A 84 10.37 4.31 -5.46
CA HIS A 84 9.28 4.91 -4.73
C HIS A 84 9.29 6.43 -4.94
N VAL A 85 8.29 6.93 -5.66
CA VAL A 85 8.11 8.37 -5.86
C VAL A 85 7.38 8.95 -4.65
N ALA A 86 7.94 9.99 -4.04
CA ALA A 86 7.30 10.69 -2.93
C ALA A 86 5.96 11.30 -3.39
N GLN A 87 4.86 10.83 -2.80
CA GLN A 87 3.53 11.33 -3.09
C GLN A 87 3.21 12.50 -2.17
N VAL A 88 3.33 13.74 -2.65
CA VAL A 88 3.06 14.93 -1.83
C VAL A 88 1.61 14.95 -1.33
N PHE A 89 0.66 14.63 -2.21
CA PHE A 89 -0.77 14.56 -1.91
C PHE A 89 -1.34 13.18 -2.21
N MET A 90 -2.38 12.79 -1.47
CA MET A 90 -3.11 11.55 -1.64
C MET A 90 -4.61 11.81 -1.63
N PHE A 91 -5.35 11.11 -2.48
CA PHE A 91 -6.81 11.18 -2.47
C PHE A 91 -7.39 10.39 -1.29
N GLN A 92 -8.57 10.78 -0.80
CA GLN A 92 -9.23 10.11 0.31
C GLN A 92 -9.34 8.59 0.10
N GLN A 93 -9.64 8.15 -1.12
CA GLN A 93 -9.79 6.73 -1.47
C GLN A 93 -8.46 5.99 -1.37
N GLN A 94 -7.33 6.64 -1.65
CA GLN A 94 -6.01 6.05 -1.46
C GLN A 94 -5.72 5.86 0.03
N LEU A 95 -6.03 6.86 0.88
CA LEU A 95 -5.92 6.73 2.33
C LEU A 95 -6.76 5.56 2.86
N ASN A 96 -8.03 5.49 2.43
CA ASN A 96 -8.93 4.42 2.79
C ASN A 96 -8.41 3.05 2.32
N GLY A 97 -7.89 2.97 1.09
CA GLY A 97 -7.29 1.75 0.55
C GLY A 97 -6.06 1.28 1.33
N MET A 98 -5.22 2.21 1.79
CA MET A 98 -4.06 1.90 2.64
C MET A 98 -4.51 1.34 4.01
N MET A 99 -5.47 1.99 4.66
CA MET A 99 -6.03 1.51 5.94
C MET A 99 -6.71 0.14 5.79
N MET A 100 -7.48 -0.06 4.72
CA MET A 100 -8.10 -1.35 4.40
C MET A 100 -7.06 -2.44 4.17
N ALA A 101 -5.98 -2.15 3.43
CA ALA A 101 -4.91 -3.10 3.17
C ALA A 101 -4.12 -3.49 4.43
N LEU A 102 -3.98 -2.58 5.39
CA LEU A 102 -3.39 -2.88 6.69
C LEU A 102 -4.33 -3.71 7.59
N GLY A 103 -5.64 -3.68 7.32
CA GLY A 103 -6.65 -4.34 8.15
C GLY A 103 -6.88 -3.61 9.49
N THR A 104 -6.64 -2.30 9.54
CA THR A 104 -6.84 -1.49 10.74
C THR A 104 -8.32 -1.30 11.04
N ASN A 105 -8.70 -1.36 12.31
CA ASN A 105 -10.05 -0.97 12.74
C ASN A 105 -10.18 0.56 12.64
N PRO A 106 -11.14 1.12 11.87
CA PRO A 106 -11.24 2.56 11.64
C PRO A 106 -11.41 3.39 12.92
N THR A 107 -12.29 2.99 13.82
CA THR A 107 -12.56 3.72 15.07
C THR A 107 -11.34 3.75 16.00
N ARG A 108 -10.64 2.61 16.08
CA ARG A 108 -9.42 2.51 16.87
C ARG A 108 -8.29 3.34 16.25
N GLU A 109 -8.18 3.31 14.93
CA GLU A 109 -7.22 4.13 14.18
C GLU A 109 -7.43 5.61 14.45
N ASP A 110 -8.67 6.10 14.35
CA ASP A 110 -9.00 7.49 14.65
C ASP A 110 -8.63 7.88 16.08
N THR A 111 -8.90 7.00 17.04
CA THR A 111 -8.54 7.25 18.45
C THR A 111 -7.03 7.40 18.63
N PHE A 112 -6.23 6.45 18.13
CA PHE A 112 -4.78 6.52 18.23
C PHE A 112 -4.17 7.67 17.43
N ARG A 113 -4.76 8.00 16.28
CA ARG A 113 -4.32 9.14 15.46
C ARG A 113 -4.55 10.45 16.20
N LEU A 114 -5.74 10.66 16.76
CA LEU A 114 -6.06 11.88 17.51
C LEU A 114 -5.26 11.98 18.82
N GLN A 115 -5.13 10.89 19.56
CA GLN A 115 -4.30 10.84 20.77
C GLN A 115 -2.83 11.10 20.48
N GLY A 116 -2.29 10.55 19.38
CA GLY A 116 -0.91 10.79 18.99
C GLY A 116 -0.67 12.25 18.60
N VAL A 117 -1.55 12.87 17.80
CA VAL A 117 -1.42 14.29 17.46
C VAL A 117 -1.56 15.18 18.71
N GLN A 118 -2.48 14.83 19.63
CA GLN A 118 -2.62 15.52 20.91
C GLN A 118 -1.32 15.42 21.73
N TRP A 119 -0.77 14.21 21.88
CA TRP A 119 0.47 13.96 22.60
C TRP A 119 1.63 14.78 22.01
N ILE A 120 1.76 14.85 20.68
CA ILE A 120 2.77 15.69 20.01
C ILE A 120 2.58 17.16 20.39
N ASN A 121 1.33 17.66 20.38
CA ASN A 121 1.03 19.03 20.76
C ASN A 121 1.33 19.35 22.23
N ASP A 122 1.15 18.40 23.14
CA ASP A 122 1.38 18.65 24.56
C ASP A 122 2.88 18.64 24.84
N VAL A 123 3.60 17.64 24.32
CA VAL A 123 5.05 17.51 24.49
C VAL A 123 5.81 18.63 23.80
N ARG A 124 5.41 19.06 22.60
CA ARG A 124 6.04 20.21 21.94
C ARG A 124 5.93 21.47 22.80
N THR A 125 4.79 21.65 23.48
CA THR A 125 4.49 22.86 24.23
C THR A 125 5.33 22.87 25.51
N ALA A 126 5.44 21.73 26.19
CA ALA A 126 6.34 21.54 27.33
C ALA A 126 7.82 21.81 26.95
N LEU A 127 8.23 21.42 25.75
CA LEU A 127 9.56 21.65 25.22
C LEU A 127 9.77 23.01 24.54
N GLN A 128 8.73 23.84 24.47
CA GLN A 128 8.73 25.15 23.78
C GLN A 128 9.14 25.09 22.31
N LEU A 129 8.78 24.00 21.62
CA LEU A 129 9.06 23.83 20.19
C LEU A 129 8.07 24.66 19.35
N PRO A 130 8.51 25.21 18.20
CA PRO A 130 7.66 26.06 17.37
C PRO A 130 6.55 25.25 16.70
N ILE A 131 5.49 25.96 16.28
CA ILE A 131 4.34 25.34 15.58
C ILE A 131 4.75 24.62 14.29
N ARG A 132 5.83 25.07 13.65
CA ARG A 132 6.35 24.41 12.46
C ARG A 132 6.74 22.95 12.74
N THR A 133 7.45 22.70 13.82
CA THR A 133 7.88 21.35 14.24
C THR A 133 6.68 20.42 14.49
N PHE A 134 5.59 20.94 15.03
CA PHE A 134 4.34 20.18 15.18
C PHE A 134 3.69 19.78 13.87
N CYS A 135 3.65 20.71 12.91
CA CYS A 135 3.06 20.44 11.61
C CYS A 135 3.85 19.33 10.89
N THR A 136 5.18 19.38 10.95
CA THR A 136 6.07 18.31 10.45
C THR A 136 5.81 17.00 11.19
N ALA A 137 5.82 17.01 12.51
CA ALA A 137 5.61 15.81 13.33
C ALA A 137 4.24 15.17 13.07
N SER A 138 3.17 15.96 12.99
CA SER A 138 1.82 15.48 12.72
C SER A 138 1.72 14.89 11.31
N HIS A 139 2.32 15.53 10.30
CA HIS A 139 2.34 15.01 8.93
C HIS A 139 3.06 13.65 8.87
N TYR A 140 4.21 13.53 9.53
CA TYR A 140 5.01 12.31 9.57
C TYR A 140 4.29 11.20 10.36
N TYR A 141 3.67 11.55 11.47
CA TYR A 141 2.87 10.64 12.27
C TYR A 141 1.70 10.04 11.47
N HIS A 142 0.94 10.86 10.73
CA HIS A 142 -0.12 10.36 9.85
C HIS A 142 0.43 9.40 8.79
N ARG A 143 1.55 9.75 8.13
CA ARG A 143 2.22 8.88 7.14
C ARG A 143 2.61 7.54 7.72
N PHE A 144 3.18 7.54 8.93
CA PHE A 144 3.60 6.33 9.62
C PHE A 144 2.43 5.40 9.90
N ARG A 145 1.32 5.95 10.44
CA ARG A 145 0.09 5.21 10.74
C ARG A 145 -0.57 4.57 9.52
N MET A 146 -0.43 5.18 8.35
CA MET A 146 -0.97 4.63 7.10
C MET A 146 -0.12 3.49 6.50
N GLN A 147 1.07 3.23 7.02
CA GLN A 147 1.98 2.20 6.48
C GLN A 147 2.28 1.08 7.49
N HIS A 148 2.03 1.31 8.77
CA HIS A 148 2.33 0.39 9.85
C HIS A 148 1.08 0.09 10.65
N LYS A 149 0.91 -1.17 11.04
CA LYS A 149 -0.30 -1.60 11.76
C LYS A 149 -0.35 -1.04 13.17
N ASP A 150 -1.56 -0.88 13.68
CA ASP A 150 -1.84 -0.30 14.99
C ASP A 150 -1.32 -1.13 16.17
N ASN A 151 -1.12 -2.43 15.98
CA ASN A 151 -0.60 -3.36 16.98
C ASN A 151 0.92 -3.60 16.87
N GLU A 152 1.59 -3.10 15.84
CA GLU A 152 3.04 -3.25 15.67
C GLU A 152 3.81 -2.21 16.50
N TYR A 153 3.30 -0.98 16.58
CA TYR A 153 3.94 0.12 17.27
C TYR A 153 2.94 0.90 18.11
N GLN A 154 3.29 1.17 19.36
CA GLN A 154 2.46 1.98 20.24
C GLN A 154 2.38 3.42 19.71
N PHE A 155 1.22 4.04 19.85
CA PHE A 155 1.00 5.39 19.33
C PHE A 155 1.91 6.43 19.99
N HIS A 156 2.23 6.27 21.29
CA HIS A 156 3.17 7.14 22.00
C HIS A 156 4.59 7.04 21.42
N ASP A 157 5.08 5.83 21.14
CA ASP A 157 6.42 5.64 20.57
C ASP A 157 6.51 6.20 19.16
N ALA A 158 5.47 5.97 18.33
CA ALA A 158 5.38 6.52 16.99
C ALA A 158 5.27 8.06 17.00
N ALA A 159 4.50 8.63 17.93
CA ALA A 159 4.38 10.08 18.11
C ALA A 159 5.71 10.71 18.59
N ALA A 160 6.40 10.08 19.53
CA ALA A 160 7.72 10.52 20.00
C ALA A 160 8.77 10.46 18.88
N ALA A 161 8.76 9.39 18.08
CA ALA A 161 9.64 9.25 16.92
C ALA A 161 9.34 10.30 15.84
N ALA A 162 8.06 10.61 15.60
CA ALA A 162 7.66 11.65 14.66
C ALA A 162 8.13 13.03 15.13
N LEU A 163 8.01 13.33 16.43
CA LEU A 163 8.50 14.58 17.01
C LEU A 163 10.02 14.68 16.98
N LEU A 164 10.74 13.61 17.33
CA LEU A 164 12.21 13.57 17.24
C LEU A 164 12.69 13.83 15.81
N THR A 165 12.08 13.15 14.83
CA THR A 165 12.42 13.31 13.41
C THR A 165 12.13 14.74 12.94
N ALA A 166 10.97 15.29 13.33
CA ALA A 166 10.61 16.68 13.01
C ALA A 166 11.57 17.71 13.62
N CYS A 167 12.07 17.48 14.85
CA CYS A 167 13.06 18.36 15.47
C CYS A 167 14.36 18.45 14.64
N LYS A 168 14.77 17.35 14.01
CA LYS A 168 15.94 17.33 13.12
C LYS A 168 15.68 18.04 11.80
N ILE A 169 14.49 17.86 11.22
CA ILE A 169 14.13 18.48 9.93
C ILE A 169 13.96 20.01 10.07
N GLU A 170 13.45 20.47 11.20
CA GLU A 170 13.12 21.88 11.45
C GLU A 170 14.19 22.64 12.24
N ASP A 171 15.40 22.08 12.40
CA ASP A 171 16.51 22.68 13.16
C ASP A 171 16.12 23.10 14.59
N THR A 172 15.30 22.28 15.25
CA THR A 172 14.80 22.48 16.63
C THR A 172 15.22 21.30 17.52
N LEU A 173 16.49 20.91 17.39
CA LEU A 173 17.04 19.66 17.91
C LEU A 173 16.75 19.43 19.40
N LYS A 174 16.24 18.22 19.69
CA LYS A 174 16.02 17.69 21.03
C LYS A 174 16.51 16.26 21.09
N LYS A 175 16.98 15.82 22.26
CA LYS A 175 17.33 14.41 22.49
C LYS A 175 16.04 13.62 22.71
N SER A 176 16.02 12.35 22.31
CA SER A 176 14.89 11.43 22.55
C SER A 176 14.51 11.36 24.04
N ARG A 177 15.48 11.32 24.95
CA ARG A 177 15.23 11.32 26.39
C ARG A 177 14.59 12.61 26.89
N GLU A 178 14.94 13.77 26.33
CA GLU A 178 14.29 15.05 26.67
C GLU A 178 12.81 15.04 26.27
N ILE A 179 12.50 14.48 25.09
CA ILE A 179 11.13 14.31 24.61
C ILE A 179 10.33 13.40 25.55
N LEU A 180 10.90 12.25 25.93
CA LEU A 180 10.25 11.29 26.82
C LEU A 180 10.08 11.85 28.24
N CYS A 181 11.09 12.55 28.75
CA CYS A 181 11.05 13.21 30.05
C CYS A 181 9.97 14.30 30.11
N ALA A 182 9.89 15.15 29.08
CA ALA A 182 8.83 16.15 28.99
C ALA A 182 7.43 15.50 28.96
N ALA A 183 7.26 14.41 28.22
CA ALA A 183 6.02 13.66 28.20
C ALA A 183 5.67 13.05 29.56
N HIS A 184 6.66 12.53 30.29
CA HIS A 184 6.46 11.97 31.63
C HIS A 184 6.02 13.07 32.61
N ASN A 185 6.79 14.15 32.70
CA ASN A 185 6.59 15.24 33.66
C ASN A 185 5.25 15.97 33.45
N LEU A 186 4.68 15.98 32.24
CA LEU A 186 3.33 16.50 31.97
C LEU A 186 2.23 15.81 32.79
N THR A 187 2.43 14.56 33.21
CA THR A 187 1.44 13.77 33.96
C THR A 187 1.70 13.74 35.47
N LYS A 188 2.76 14.42 35.92
CA LYS A 188 3.28 14.31 37.28
C LYS A 188 3.19 15.63 38.03
N SER A 189 3.20 15.53 39.36
CA SER A 189 3.39 16.70 40.21
C SER A 189 4.84 17.20 40.08
N PRO A 190 5.12 18.50 40.26
CA PRO A 190 6.49 19.03 40.17
C PRO A 190 7.50 18.35 41.11
N ALA A 191 7.04 17.78 42.22
CA ALA A 191 7.87 17.03 43.16
C ALA A 191 8.34 15.66 42.63
N GLU A 192 7.62 15.11 41.64
CA GLU A 192 7.91 13.81 41.00
C GLU A 192 8.64 13.97 39.66
N TYR A 193 9.06 15.19 39.30
CA TYR A 193 9.72 15.43 38.02
C TYR A 193 11.05 14.69 37.95
N LEU A 194 11.24 13.98 36.84
CA LEU A 194 12.49 13.31 36.52
C LEU A 194 13.37 14.20 35.65
N SER A 195 14.68 13.92 35.70
CA SER A 195 15.66 14.50 34.78
C SER A 195 15.72 13.68 33.48
N PRO A 196 16.01 14.30 32.31
CA PRO A 196 16.26 13.56 31.07
C PRO A 196 17.38 12.50 31.15
N ASP A 197 18.29 12.61 32.13
CA ASP A 197 19.37 11.65 32.33
C ASP A 197 18.94 10.40 33.11
N ASP A 198 17.70 10.35 33.60
CA ASP A 198 17.16 9.21 34.34
C ASP A 198 17.14 7.92 33.48
N SER A 199 17.65 6.83 34.05
CA SER A 199 17.78 5.53 33.39
C SER A 199 16.45 4.92 32.93
N THR A 200 15.32 5.31 33.55
CA THR A 200 13.99 4.85 33.17
C THR A 200 13.63 5.16 31.72
N PHE A 201 14.20 6.23 31.15
CA PHE A 201 13.95 6.62 29.75
C PHE A 201 14.83 5.89 28.75
N GLU A 202 15.81 5.10 29.18
CA GLU A 202 16.80 4.51 28.29
C GLU A 202 16.19 3.52 27.29
N ALA A 203 15.36 2.59 27.77
CA ALA A 203 14.74 1.58 26.91
C ALA A 203 13.80 2.23 25.87
N SER A 204 12.89 3.11 26.31
CA SER A 204 11.99 3.85 25.43
C SER A 204 12.76 4.74 24.44
N SER A 205 13.86 5.36 24.87
CA SER A 205 14.72 6.15 23.99
C SER A 205 15.28 5.32 22.84
N ARG A 206 15.72 4.08 23.10
CA ARG A 206 16.21 3.18 22.03
C ARG A 206 15.11 2.82 21.04
N ILE A 207 13.88 2.59 21.51
CA ILE A 207 12.72 2.33 20.65
C ILE A 207 12.45 3.54 19.75
N VAL A 208 12.34 4.73 20.33
CA VAL A 208 12.08 5.98 19.59
C VAL A 208 13.14 6.23 18.52
N ILE A 209 14.42 6.04 18.84
CA ILE A 209 15.52 6.16 17.88
C ILE A 209 15.40 5.08 16.78
N GLY A 210 15.06 3.84 17.16
CA GLY A 210 14.88 2.74 16.21
C GLY A 210 13.75 2.97 15.20
N LEU A 211 12.71 3.73 15.57
CA LEU A 211 11.59 4.07 14.70
C LEU A 211 11.88 5.21 13.71
N GLU A 212 12.95 5.97 13.90
CA GLU A 212 13.30 7.11 13.04
C GLU A 212 13.42 6.70 11.57
N ARG A 213 14.10 5.59 11.29
CA ARG A 213 14.23 5.07 9.93
C ARG A 213 12.86 4.79 9.29
N LEU A 214 11.97 4.14 10.01
CA LEU A 214 10.61 3.83 9.52
C LEU A 214 9.78 5.10 9.31
N MET A 215 10.01 6.13 10.12
CA MET A 215 9.39 7.45 9.95
C MET A 215 9.81 8.10 8.62
N LEU A 216 11.13 8.07 8.33
CA LEU A 216 11.68 8.59 7.08
C LEU A 216 11.18 7.80 5.86
N GLU A 217 11.20 6.47 5.93
CA GLU A 217 10.66 5.59 4.87
C GLU A 217 9.16 5.86 4.65
N SER A 218 8.38 6.10 5.72
CA SER A 218 6.95 6.41 5.63
C SER A 218 6.67 7.74 4.93
N SER A 219 7.52 8.75 5.17
CA SER A 219 7.45 10.04 4.50
C SER A 219 7.94 9.99 3.04
N GLY A 220 8.50 8.86 2.60
CA GLY A 220 9.16 8.75 1.30
C GLY A 220 10.44 9.59 1.19
N PHE A 221 11.08 9.89 2.33
CA PHE A 221 12.19 10.85 2.45
C PHE A 221 11.86 12.24 1.88
N ASP A 222 10.58 12.64 1.86
CA ASP A 222 10.18 13.98 1.44
C ASP A 222 10.12 14.95 2.62
N PHE A 223 11.19 15.71 2.78
CA PHE A 223 11.32 16.73 3.83
C PHE A 223 10.56 18.03 3.55
N ARG A 224 9.86 18.15 2.41
CA ARG A 224 9.24 19.40 1.96
C ARG A 224 7.84 19.58 2.55
N VAL A 225 7.71 19.54 3.87
CA VAL A 225 6.43 19.80 4.54
C VAL A 225 5.99 21.24 4.27
N ARG A 226 4.70 21.41 3.95
CA ARG A 226 4.11 22.70 3.59
C ARG A 226 3.23 23.21 4.74
N TYR A 227 3.27 24.52 4.96
CA TYR A 227 2.61 25.19 6.08
C TYR A 227 1.61 26.25 5.60
N PRO A 228 0.30 26.09 5.86
CA PRO A 228 -0.71 27.04 5.38
C PRO A 228 -0.75 28.35 6.18
N HIS A 229 -0.04 28.48 7.31
CA HIS A 229 0.00 29.70 8.15
C HIS A 229 0.27 30.99 7.36
N LYS A 230 1.27 30.99 6.47
CA LYS A 230 1.58 32.16 5.62
C LYS A 230 0.46 32.45 4.62
N HIS A 231 -0.25 31.42 4.16
CA HIS A 231 -1.35 31.54 3.20
C HIS A 231 -2.58 32.13 3.87
N ILE A 232 -2.89 31.76 5.12
CA ILE A 232 -3.96 32.38 5.91
C ILE A 232 -3.74 33.90 6.02
N ILE A 233 -2.52 34.33 6.38
CA ILE A 233 -2.22 35.76 6.53
C ILE A 233 -2.36 36.50 5.20
N LYS A 234 -1.82 35.93 4.11
CA LYS A 234 -1.91 36.55 2.77
C LYS A 234 -3.36 36.62 2.27
N LEU A 235 -4.11 35.53 2.42
CA LEU A 235 -5.49 35.43 1.98
C LEU A 235 -6.40 36.34 2.81
N GLY A 236 -6.22 36.38 4.13
CA GLY A 236 -6.95 37.27 5.02
C GLY A 236 -6.73 38.74 4.67
N LYS A 237 -5.49 39.14 4.37
CA LYS A 237 -5.19 40.50 3.89
C LYS A 237 -5.83 40.83 2.55
N GLU A 238 -5.77 39.91 1.58
CA GLU A 238 -6.37 40.10 0.25
C GLU A 238 -7.89 40.21 0.32
N ALA A 239 -8.54 39.41 1.18
CA ALA A 239 -9.99 39.42 1.38
C ALA A 239 -10.48 40.52 2.35
N GLY A 240 -9.59 41.25 3.03
CA GLY A 240 -9.97 42.25 4.03
C GLY A 240 -10.57 41.65 5.32
N ILE A 241 -10.14 40.45 5.69
CA ILE A 241 -10.61 39.72 6.89
C ILE A 241 -10.05 40.38 8.15
N GLU A 242 -10.93 40.57 9.14
CA GLU A 242 -10.55 41.15 10.42
C GLU A 242 -9.67 40.22 11.26
N LYS A 243 -8.98 40.80 12.26
CA LYS A 243 -7.97 40.10 13.06
C LYS A 243 -8.56 38.99 13.93
N ASP A 244 -9.77 39.18 14.45
CA ASP A 244 -10.52 38.21 15.25
C ASP A 244 -10.88 36.96 14.41
N VAL A 245 -11.43 37.16 13.21
CA VAL A 245 -11.73 36.06 12.27
C VAL A 245 -10.45 35.35 11.84
N SER A 246 -9.39 36.11 11.55
CA SER A 246 -8.07 35.56 11.21
C SER A 246 -7.47 34.73 12.35
N ARG A 247 -7.72 35.10 13.60
CA ARG A 247 -7.26 34.36 14.78
C ARG A 247 -7.97 33.01 14.92
N VAL A 248 -9.29 32.99 14.74
CA VAL A 248 -10.06 31.74 14.71
C VAL A 248 -9.59 30.85 13.55
N ALA A 249 -9.37 31.41 12.36
CA ALA A 249 -8.85 30.66 11.22
C ALA A 249 -7.47 30.05 11.49
N TYR A 250 -6.60 30.77 12.20
CA TYR A 250 -5.29 30.25 12.61
C TYR A 250 -5.43 29.08 13.59
N ASN A 251 -6.35 29.16 14.57
CA ASN A 251 -6.61 28.06 15.50
C ASN A 251 -7.26 26.86 14.79
N MET A 252 -8.22 27.08 13.89
CA MET A 252 -8.80 26.03 13.06
C MET A 252 -7.75 25.32 12.22
N MET A 253 -6.74 26.05 11.75
CA MET A 253 -5.63 25.45 11.04
C MET A 253 -4.90 24.45 11.93
N LEU A 254 -4.61 24.77 13.19
CA LEU A 254 -3.94 23.84 14.10
C LEU A 254 -4.77 22.55 14.28
N ASP A 255 -6.09 22.70 14.40
CA ASP A 255 -7.02 21.58 14.44
C ASP A 255 -7.06 20.79 13.12
N LEU A 256 -6.82 21.43 11.97
CA LEU A 256 -6.73 20.77 10.66
C LEU A 256 -5.63 19.71 10.61
N TYR A 257 -4.55 19.85 11.38
CA TYR A 257 -3.50 18.81 11.48
C TYR A 257 -3.94 17.58 12.28
N ARG A 258 -5.12 17.62 12.90
CA ARG A 258 -5.81 16.45 13.47
C ARG A 258 -6.72 15.77 12.46
N THR A 259 -6.72 16.17 11.19
CA THR A 259 -7.37 15.45 10.09
C THR A 259 -6.33 15.00 9.07
N PHE A 260 -6.76 14.33 7.99
CA PHE A 260 -5.87 14.00 6.87
C PHE A 260 -5.72 15.14 5.85
N ALA A 261 -6.34 16.31 6.05
CA ALA A 261 -6.23 17.43 5.12
C ALA A 261 -4.78 17.83 4.76
N PRO A 262 -3.78 17.82 5.68
CA PRO A 262 -2.39 18.11 5.31
C PRO A 262 -1.74 17.10 4.36
N LEU A 263 -2.37 15.93 4.16
CA LEU A 263 -1.96 14.90 3.21
C LEU A 263 -2.76 14.94 1.90
N LYS A 264 -3.91 15.64 1.91
CA LYS A 264 -4.82 15.70 0.77
C LYS A 264 -4.71 17.02 0.00
N GLN A 265 -4.45 18.12 0.70
CA GLN A 265 -4.77 19.46 0.21
C GLN A 265 -3.58 20.42 0.19
N SER A 266 -3.62 21.35 -0.77
CA SER A 266 -2.63 22.42 -0.89
C SER A 266 -2.73 23.41 0.28
N CYS A 267 -1.66 24.18 0.52
CA CYS A 267 -1.70 25.24 1.53
C CYS A 267 -2.74 26.32 1.24
N SER A 268 -2.98 26.63 -0.03
CA SER A 268 -4.02 27.56 -0.46
C SER A 268 -5.40 27.04 -0.08
N THR A 269 -5.70 25.79 -0.44
CA THR A 269 -6.97 25.13 -0.13
C THR A 269 -7.24 25.15 1.37
N MET A 270 -6.27 24.71 2.18
CA MET A 270 -6.38 24.68 3.63
C MET A 270 -6.63 26.07 4.22
N ALA A 271 -5.98 27.11 3.68
CA ALA A 271 -6.21 28.49 4.10
C ALA A 271 -7.62 28.99 3.77
N PHE A 272 -8.11 28.75 2.55
CA PHE A 272 -9.49 29.07 2.18
C PHE A 272 -10.50 28.38 3.08
N ALA A 273 -10.33 27.08 3.33
CA ALA A 273 -11.23 26.31 4.18
C ALA A 273 -11.28 26.85 5.61
N CYS A 274 -10.12 27.16 6.22
CA CYS A 274 -10.06 27.69 7.57
C CYS A 274 -10.69 29.09 7.67
N ILE A 275 -10.43 29.99 6.71
CA ILE A 275 -11.02 31.34 6.73
C ILE A 275 -12.52 31.27 6.46
N GLU A 276 -12.96 30.54 5.43
CA GLU A 276 -14.38 30.41 5.12
C GLU A 276 -15.16 29.83 6.30
N LEU A 277 -14.68 28.73 6.88
CA LEU A 277 -15.34 28.14 8.05
C LEU A 277 -15.34 29.09 9.25
N SER A 278 -14.29 29.90 9.44
CA SER A 278 -14.25 30.92 10.50
C SER A 278 -15.27 32.04 10.26
N THR A 279 -15.43 32.51 9.02
CA THR A 279 -16.45 33.53 8.68
C THR A 279 -17.86 33.00 8.92
N LEU A 280 -18.11 31.73 8.60
CA LEU A 280 -19.39 31.07 8.86
C LEU A 280 -19.62 30.84 10.35
N LEU A 281 -18.60 30.40 11.09
CA LEU A 281 -18.69 30.14 12.52
C LEU A 281 -18.91 31.42 13.34
N LEU A 282 -18.28 32.53 12.96
CA LEU A 282 -18.46 33.83 13.62
C LEU A 282 -19.61 34.65 13.04
N GLU A 283 -20.28 34.12 12.01
CA GLU A 283 -21.35 34.80 11.28
C GLU A 283 -20.93 36.21 10.79
N LYS A 284 -19.68 36.33 10.37
CA LYS A 284 -19.02 37.60 10.06
C LYS A 284 -18.24 37.52 8.76
N GLN A 285 -18.34 38.57 7.93
CA GLN A 285 -17.56 38.74 6.70
C GLN A 285 -17.66 37.58 5.68
N GLN A 286 -18.80 36.86 5.57
CA GLN A 286 -18.91 35.74 4.63
C GLN A 286 -18.72 36.17 3.16
N SER A 287 -19.18 37.37 2.81
CA SER A 287 -19.02 37.95 1.47
C SER A 287 -17.57 38.26 1.10
N ALA A 288 -16.65 38.35 2.06
CA ALA A 288 -15.23 38.58 1.79
C ALA A 288 -14.56 37.39 1.07
N ILE A 289 -15.03 36.17 1.33
CA ILE A 289 -14.51 34.94 0.72
C ILE A 289 -15.43 34.40 -0.38
N ARG A 290 -16.74 34.65 -0.30
CA ARG A 290 -17.72 34.11 -1.25
C ARG A 290 -18.34 35.14 -2.20
N GLY A 291 -18.15 36.43 -1.95
CA GLY A 291 -18.73 37.51 -2.75
C GLY A 291 -17.99 37.79 -4.06
N GLU A 292 -18.52 38.70 -4.87
CA GLU A 292 -17.98 39.03 -6.18
C GLU A 292 -16.52 39.52 -6.14
N ARG A 293 -16.14 40.23 -5.07
CA ARG A 293 -14.79 40.75 -4.83
C ARG A 293 -13.87 39.76 -4.12
N SER A 294 -14.28 38.52 -3.93
CA SER A 294 -13.47 37.53 -3.22
C SER A 294 -12.20 37.15 -3.99
N PRO A 295 -11.13 36.74 -3.28
CA PRO A 295 -9.94 36.20 -3.91
C PRO A 295 -10.27 35.01 -4.81
N LYS A 296 -9.87 35.08 -6.08
CA LYS A 296 -10.25 34.09 -7.10
C LYS A 296 -9.47 32.78 -6.91
N TYR A 297 -10.19 31.66 -6.85
CA TYR A 297 -9.60 30.32 -6.65
C TYR A 297 -8.51 29.98 -7.68
N ARG A 298 -8.71 30.35 -8.96
CA ARG A 298 -7.73 30.13 -10.04
C ARG A 298 -6.36 30.77 -9.75
N LYS A 299 -6.34 31.98 -9.17
CA LYS A 299 -5.09 32.67 -8.80
C LYS A 299 -4.33 31.92 -7.71
N TRP A 300 -5.06 31.25 -6.82
CA TRP A 300 -4.53 30.54 -5.67
C TRP A 300 -4.28 29.05 -5.94
N GLY A 301 -4.59 28.57 -7.15
CA GLY A 301 -4.39 27.17 -7.55
C GLY A 301 -5.24 26.19 -6.76
N THR A 302 -6.49 26.57 -6.44
CA THR A 302 -7.43 25.71 -5.71
C THR A 302 -8.79 25.68 -6.40
N THR A 303 -9.67 24.78 -5.96
CA THR A 303 -11.05 24.65 -6.46
C THR A 303 -12.08 24.64 -5.33
N ARG A 304 -13.34 24.90 -5.66
CA ARG A 304 -14.44 24.85 -4.68
C ARG A 304 -14.56 23.46 -4.04
N THR A 305 -14.42 22.41 -4.84
CA THR A 305 -14.53 21.02 -4.38
C THR A 305 -13.49 20.69 -3.32
N GLU A 306 -12.23 21.07 -3.53
CA GLU A 306 -11.14 20.88 -2.57
C GLU A 306 -11.40 21.62 -1.25
N ILE A 307 -11.90 22.87 -1.35
CA ILE A 307 -12.22 23.69 -0.18
C ILE A 307 -13.34 23.05 0.63
N ILE A 308 -14.41 22.62 -0.02
CA ILE A 308 -15.55 21.94 0.63
C ILE A 308 -15.09 20.63 1.28
N GLU A 309 -14.30 19.81 0.58
CA GLU A 309 -13.75 18.58 1.15
C GLU A 309 -13.01 18.87 2.47
N THR A 310 -12.18 19.91 2.47
CA THR A 310 -11.41 20.34 3.65
C THR A 310 -12.30 20.88 4.77
N ILE A 311 -13.33 21.66 4.44
CA ILE A 311 -14.31 22.17 5.42
C ILE A 311 -15.05 21.00 6.06
N LEU A 312 -15.46 20.01 5.27
CA LEU A 312 -16.16 18.83 5.78
C LEU A 312 -15.25 17.97 6.67
N ASP A 313 -13.96 17.84 6.36
CA ASP A 313 -13.00 17.16 7.24
C ASP A 313 -12.92 17.85 8.63
N LEU A 314 -12.90 19.19 8.67
CA LEU A 314 -12.93 19.96 9.93
C LEU A 314 -14.26 19.80 10.67
N LEU A 315 -15.38 19.87 9.95
CA LEU A 315 -16.70 19.69 10.56
C LEU A 315 -16.86 18.27 11.12
N ASP A 316 -16.37 17.24 10.42
CA ASP A 316 -16.33 15.87 10.93
C ASP A 316 -15.50 15.77 12.22
N LEU A 317 -14.35 16.44 12.27
CA LEU A 317 -13.52 16.51 13.48
C LEU A 317 -14.27 17.17 14.64
N TYR A 318 -14.92 18.31 14.41
CA TYR A 318 -15.62 19.05 15.45
C TYR A 318 -16.92 18.37 15.91
N THR A 319 -17.61 17.63 15.05
CA THR A 319 -18.84 16.92 15.45
C THR A 319 -18.55 15.66 16.25
N HIS A 320 -17.50 14.92 15.91
CA HIS A 320 -17.22 13.62 16.53
C HIS A 320 -16.23 13.69 17.69
N PHE A 321 -15.29 14.63 17.66
CA PHE A 321 -14.19 14.71 18.61
C PHE A 321 -13.98 16.12 19.19
N PRO A 322 -15.03 16.86 19.62
CA PRO A 322 -14.93 18.28 19.99
C PRO A 322 -13.89 18.57 21.08
N LYS A 323 -13.71 17.66 22.04
CA LYS A 323 -12.82 17.83 23.20
C LYS A 323 -11.32 17.83 22.89
N PHE A 324 -10.93 17.31 21.73
CA PHE A 324 -9.51 17.23 21.34
C PHE A 324 -9.05 18.46 20.55
N ASN A 325 -9.90 19.46 20.35
CA ASN A 325 -9.67 20.53 19.38
C ASN A 325 -9.70 21.89 20.06
N ILE A 326 -8.93 22.85 19.55
CA ILE A 326 -8.88 24.22 20.07
C ILE A 326 -10.20 24.92 19.83
N VAL A 327 -10.67 24.96 18.57
CA VAL A 327 -11.92 25.65 18.22
C VAL A 327 -13.13 24.81 18.57
N GLY A 328 -13.03 23.48 18.44
CA GLY A 328 -14.15 22.58 18.78
C GLY A 328 -14.59 22.66 20.24
N ALA A 329 -13.65 22.92 21.16
CA ALA A 329 -13.95 23.03 22.59
C ALA A 329 -14.67 24.33 22.98
N ASP A 330 -14.48 25.40 22.20
CA ASP A 330 -15.02 26.75 22.49
C ASP A 330 -16.46 26.97 21.98
N HIS A 331 -17.03 26.02 21.23
CA HIS A 331 -18.31 26.16 20.57
C HIS A 331 -19.25 24.97 20.80
N ASN A 332 -20.56 25.22 20.80
CA ASN A 332 -21.56 24.16 20.87
C ASN A 332 -21.54 23.31 19.60
N VAL A 333 -21.50 21.99 19.76
CA VAL A 333 -21.53 20.98 18.69
C VAL A 333 -22.71 21.18 17.73
N ASP A 334 -23.86 21.65 18.22
CA ASP A 334 -25.05 21.98 17.41
C ASP A 334 -24.74 22.99 16.30
N LYS A 335 -23.83 23.94 16.55
CA LYS A 335 -23.42 24.93 15.55
C LYS A 335 -22.68 24.25 14.39
N PHE A 336 -21.82 23.28 14.66
CA PHE A 336 -21.14 22.51 13.63
C PHE A 336 -22.10 21.61 12.83
N PHE A 337 -23.12 21.04 13.47
CA PHE A 337 -24.18 20.31 12.74
C PHE A 337 -24.95 21.21 11.77
N ARG A 338 -25.34 22.42 12.19
CA ARG A 338 -26.00 23.40 11.31
C ARG A 338 -25.12 23.79 10.13
N LEU A 339 -23.84 24.11 10.39
CA LEU A 339 -22.88 24.44 9.33
C LEU A 339 -22.71 23.28 8.34
N ARG A 340 -22.63 22.04 8.82
CA ARG A 340 -22.56 20.85 7.97
C ARG A 340 -23.78 20.71 7.06
N ILE A 341 -24.99 20.94 7.58
CA ILE A 341 -26.22 20.91 6.79
C ILE A 341 -26.16 21.98 5.68
N THR A 342 -25.74 23.20 6.01
CA THR A 342 -25.58 24.28 5.02
C THR A 342 -24.60 23.91 3.91
N ILE A 343 -23.43 23.37 4.26
CA ILE A 343 -22.41 22.97 3.28
C ILE A 343 -22.89 21.80 2.41
N ASN A 344 -23.54 20.80 3.01
CA ASN A 344 -24.10 19.68 2.25
C ASN A 344 -25.17 20.13 1.26
N LYS A 345 -26.04 21.07 1.65
CA LYS A 345 -27.05 21.65 0.77
C LYS A 345 -26.41 22.38 -0.41
N GLU A 346 -25.36 23.18 -0.15
CA GLU A 346 -24.60 23.85 -1.21
C GLU A 346 -24.00 22.85 -2.20
N MET A 347 -23.46 21.73 -1.69
CA MET A 347 -22.91 20.68 -2.54
C MET A 347 -23.95 20.05 -3.46
N GLU A 348 -25.14 19.74 -2.93
CA GLU A 348 -26.25 19.19 -3.71
C GLU A 348 -26.71 20.18 -4.79
N GLU A 349 -26.93 21.45 -4.42
CA GLU A 349 -27.34 22.52 -5.34
C GLU A 349 -26.30 22.76 -6.45
N SER A 350 -25.01 22.61 -6.14
CA SER A 350 -23.90 22.81 -7.07
C SER A 350 -23.42 21.52 -7.74
N SER A 351 -24.08 20.38 -7.51
CA SER A 351 -23.67 19.04 -7.98
C SER A 351 -22.20 18.69 -7.68
N LEU A 352 -21.68 19.17 -6.54
CA LEU A 352 -20.31 18.91 -6.10
C LEU A 352 -20.23 17.59 -5.33
N LYS A 353 -19.13 16.86 -5.54
CA LYS A 353 -18.82 15.63 -4.79
C LYS A 353 -18.08 15.97 -3.50
N ARG A 354 -18.23 15.11 -2.49
CA ARG A 354 -17.52 15.26 -1.20
C ARG A 354 -16.00 15.20 -1.33
N TYR A 355 -15.50 14.38 -2.25
CA TYR A 355 -14.07 14.20 -2.49
C TYR A 355 -13.70 14.69 -3.90
N THR A 356 -12.56 15.35 -3.99
CA THR A 356 -12.10 16.12 -5.16
C THR A 356 -12.03 15.28 -6.44
N GLU A 357 -11.52 14.05 -6.36
CA GLU A 357 -11.30 13.14 -7.49
C GLU A 357 -11.64 11.70 -7.08
N HIS A 358 -12.04 10.86 -8.04
CA HIS A 358 -12.32 9.44 -7.80
C HIS A 358 -11.39 8.58 -8.67
N GLN A 359 -10.34 8.05 -8.06
CA GLN A 359 -9.48 7.09 -8.74
C GLN A 359 -10.05 5.68 -8.57
N GLU A 360 -10.44 5.03 -9.67
CA GLU A 360 -10.78 3.61 -9.63
C GLU A 360 -9.56 2.80 -9.18
N ILE A 361 -9.75 1.89 -8.23
CA ILE A 361 -8.70 0.98 -7.77
C ILE A 361 -8.24 0.16 -8.96
N ARG A 362 -6.97 0.33 -9.40
CA ARG A 362 -6.37 -0.51 -10.44
C ARG A 362 -6.49 -1.98 -10.04
N ARG A 363 -7.27 -2.75 -10.81
CA ARG A 363 -7.38 -4.21 -10.66
C ARG A 363 -6.00 -4.82 -10.91
N ILE A 364 -5.36 -5.35 -9.88
CA ILE A 364 -4.17 -6.19 -10.06
C ILE A 364 -4.69 -7.61 -10.38
N ASN A 365 -4.48 -8.05 -11.62
CA ASN A 365 -4.65 -9.40 -12.15
C ASN A 365 -5.76 -10.27 -11.51
N GLY A 366 -6.98 -10.18 -12.06
CA GLY A 366 -7.95 -11.27 -12.08
C GLY A 366 -8.60 -11.72 -10.76
N VAL A 367 -8.08 -11.33 -9.60
CA VAL A 367 -8.72 -11.64 -8.31
C VAL A 367 -9.77 -10.59 -8.04
N LYS A 368 -11.04 -10.92 -8.31
CA LYS A 368 -12.16 -10.21 -7.70
C LYS A 368 -11.96 -10.33 -6.17
N PRO A 369 -11.84 -9.24 -5.40
CA PRO A 369 -12.07 -9.35 -3.97
C PRO A 369 -13.55 -9.67 -3.85
N ASN A 370 -13.90 -10.95 -3.75
CA ASN A 370 -15.23 -11.37 -3.37
C ASN A 370 -15.37 -11.15 -1.86
N VAL A 371 -15.14 -9.92 -1.42
CA VAL A 371 -15.26 -9.48 -0.03
C VAL A 371 -16.64 -8.86 0.05
N LYS A 372 -17.62 -9.68 0.43
CA LYS A 372 -18.89 -9.15 0.93
C LYS A 372 -18.55 -8.36 2.19
N THR A 373 -18.86 -7.07 2.19
CA THR A 373 -18.81 -6.21 3.38
C THR A 373 -19.63 -6.88 4.50
N PRO A 374 -19.10 -7.03 5.73
CA PRO A 374 -19.92 -7.44 6.86
C PRO A 374 -20.99 -6.38 7.10
N LYS A 375 -22.27 -6.73 6.86
CA LYS A 375 -23.40 -5.89 7.28
C LYS A 375 -23.46 -5.91 8.81
N THR A 376 -22.83 -4.93 9.44
CA THR A 376 -22.97 -4.64 10.87
C THR A 376 -23.97 -3.49 11.07
N PRO A 377 -24.71 -3.45 12.19
CA PRO A 377 -25.67 -2.38 12.47
C PRO A 377 -24.95 -1.03 12.52
N ALA A 378 -25.59 0.00 11.96
CA ALA A 378 -25.03 1.33 11.79
C ALA A 378 -24.43 1.87 13.09
N THR A 379 -23.13 2.08 13.09
CA THR A 379 -22.44 3.00 14.00
C THR A 379 -21.84 4.10 13.12
N PRO A 380 -21.93 5.41 13.44
CA PRO A 380 -21.81 6.49 12.45
C PRO A 380 -20.40 6.77 11.91
N ALA A 381 -19.40 5.94 12.24
CA ALA A 381 -17.99 6.14 11.87
C ALA A 381 -17.63 5.56 10.49
N SER A 382 -18.55 5.57 9.53
CA SER A 382 -18.25 5.25 8.12
C SER A 382 -19.17 6.03 7.17
N PRO A 383 -18.68 6.47 6.00
CA PRO A 383 -19.39 7.40 5.13
C PRO A 383 -20.73 6.82 4.71
N ALA A 384 -21.77 7.66 4.76
CA ALA A 384 -23.13 7.30 4.37
C ALA A 384 -23.18 6.98 2.87
N ASP A 385 -23.25 5.70 2.52
CA ASP A 385 -23.75 5.24 1.22
C ASP A 385 -25.24 4.92 1.33
N THR A 386 -25.98 5.42 0.35
CA THR A 386 -27.41 5.27 0.14
C THR A 386 -27.82 3.79 -0.03
N ARG A 387 -28.92 3.41 0.64
CA ARG A 387 -29.54 2.07 0.57
C ARG A 387 -30.36 1.91 -0.72
N VAL A 388 -30.26 0.73 -1.35
CA VAL A 388 -31.34 0.15 -2.18
C VAL A 388 -31.49 -1.35 -1.88
N ASN A 389 -32.73 -1.74 -1.56
CA ASN A 389 -33.37 -3.06 -1.49
C ASN A 389 -32.98 -4.06 -0.37
N GLY A 390 -34.01 -4.37 0.43
CA GLY A 390 -33.95 -5.23 1.61
C GLY A 390 -34.21 -6.71 1.36
N MET A 391 -33.74 -7.52 2.32
CA MET A 391 -34.34 -8.75 2.85
C MET A 391 -33.41 -9.27 3.96
N ASP A 392 -33.99 -9.64 5.10
CA ASP A 392 -33.33 -10.10 6.32
C ASP A 392 -33.03 -11.60 6.30
N VAL A 393 -31.88 -12.05 6.83
CA VAL A 393 -31.70 -13.36 7.52
C VAL A 393 -30.49 -13.31 8.48
N ALA A 394 -30.64 -13.93 9.66
CA ALA A 394 -29.74 -13.97 10.83
C ALA A 394 -28.47 -14.87 10.71
N SER A 395 -27.43 -14.52 11.50
CA SER A 395 -26.33 -15.26 12.22
C SER A 395 -25.90 -16.72 11.88
N PRO A 396 -24.78 -17.31 12.42
CA PRO A 396 -23.61 -16.80 13.18
C PRO A 396 -22.20 -17.37 12.75
N VAL A 397 -21.15 -16.78 13.37
CA VAL A 397 -19.79 -17.28 13.74
C VAL A 397 -19.26 -18.61 13.16
N THR A 398 -18.08 -18.57 12.52
CA THR A 398 -17.07 -19.65 12.58
C THR A 398 -15.64 -19.09 12.70
N LEU A 399 -14.95 -19.50 13.77
CA LEU A 399 -13.51 -19.40 13.99
C LEU A 399 -12.79 -20.45 13.12
N SER A 400 -11.66 -20.12 12.48
CA SER A 400 -10.51 -21.00 12.13
C SER A 400 -9.47 -20.25 11.25
N PRO A 401 -8.21 -20.73 11.11
CA PRO A 401 -7.12 -20.64 12.08
C PRO A 401 -5.97 -19.76 11.56
N ARG A 402 -5.07 -19.38 12.49
CA ARG A 402 -3.83 -18.62 12.23
C ARG A 402 -3.05 -19.14 11.01
N SER A 403 -2.90 -18.30 10.00
CA SER A 403 -1.87 -18.45 8.97
C SER A 403 -0.68 -17.54 9.30
N SER A 404 0.49 -18.15 9.36
CA SER A 404 1.84 -17.59 9.53
C SER A 404 2.28 -16.81 8.27
N GLY A 405 1.44 -15.87 7.85
CA GLY A 405 1.63 -15.05 6.64
C GLY A 405 1.05 -13.67 6.85
N SER A 406 1.52 -12.96 7.88
CA SER A 406 1.38 -11.50 7.90
C SER A 406 2.31 -10.97 6.80
N ALA A 407 1.82 -11.01 5.56
CA ALA A 407 2.46 -10.34 4.44
C ALA A 407 2.53 -8.86 4.81
N ARG A 408 3.68 -8.43 5.35
CA ARG A 408 4.07 -7.03 5.41
C ARG A 408 3.86 -6.52 3.99
N ARG A 409 2.87 -5.66 3.76
CA ARG A 409 2.72 -4.93 2.50
C ARG A 409 2.97 -3.48 2.84
N GLY A 410 4.24 -3.10 2.69
CA GLY A 410 4.77 -1.77 2.93
C GLY A 410 6.12 -1.66 2.22
N THR A 411 6.80 -0.54 2.37
CA THR A 411 8.13 -0.30 1.79
C THR A 411 9.13 -1.40 2.16
N GLY A 412 9.01 -1.95 3.37
CA GLY A 412 9.79 -3.10 3.84
C GLY A 412 9.53 -4.43 3.13
N ALA A 413 8.39 -4.60 2.44
CA ALA A 413 8.10 -5.78 1.61
C ALA A 413 8.79 -5.68 0.25
N ARG A 414 8.74 -4.48 -0.35
CA ARG A 414 9.40 -4.18 -1.63
C ARG A 414 10.92 -4.21 -1.51
N GLY A 415 11.44 -3.95 -0.30
CA GLY A 415 12.85 -4.12 0.05
C GLY A 415 13.34 -5.58 0.13
N GLN A 416 12.44 -6.57 0.16
CA GLN A 416 12.83 -7.99 0.20
C GLN A 416 13.21 -8.52 -1.19
N GLU A 417 12.64 -7.95 -2.25
CA GLU A 417 12.87 -8.36 -3.65
C GLU A 417 13.92 -7.50 -4.37
N GLY A 418 14.44 -6.44 -3.71
CA GLY A 418 15.48 -5.57 -4.26
C GLY A 418 15.67 -4.27 -3.48
N THR A 419 16.58 -3.41 -3.95
CA THR A 419 16.83 -2.11 -3.31
C THR A 419 15.69 -1.14 -3.61
N VAL A 420 15.10 -0.53 -2.58
CA VAL A 420 14.12 0.56 -2.74
C VAL A 420 14.85 1.89 -2.83
N ARG A 421 14.59 2.65 -3.89
CA ARG A 421 15.15 3.99 -4.12
C ARG A 421 14.04 5.02 -4.01
N PHE A 422 14.25 6.07 -3.23
CA PHE A 422 13.29 7.16 -3.08
C PHE A 422 13.63 8.28 -4.06
N MET A 423 12.62 8.76 -4.79
CA MET A 423 12.80 9.82 -5.77
C MET A 423 11.71 10.88 -5.60
N LEU A 424 12.11 12.16 -5.62
CA LEU A 424 11.19 13.28 -5.51
C LEU A 424 10.62 13.72 -6.88
N ASP A 425 11.40 13.54 -7.94
CA ASP A 425 11.02 13.90 -9.32
C ASP A 425 10.29 12.71 -9.97
N SER A 426 8.99 12.88 -10.20
CA SER A 426 8.13 11.88 -10.84
C SER A 426 8.49 11.62 -12.29
N ASP A 427 8.95 12.65 -13.00
CA ASP A 427 9.25 12.55 -14.44
C ASP A 427 10.58 11.83 -14.63
N GLN A 428 11.57 12.12 -13.78
CA GLN A 428 12.81 11.35 -13.75
C GLN A 428 12.56 9.89 -13.39
N ALA A 429 11.71 9.61 -12.40
CA ALA A 429 11.37 8.25 -12.02
C ALA A 429 10.71 7.48 -13.16
N LYS A 430 9.82 8.15 -13.91
CA LYS A 430 9.16 7.58 -15.08
C LYS A 430 10.17 7.29 -16.19
N ARG A 431 11.03 8.25 -16.55
CA ARG A 431 12.08 8.05 -17.56
C ARG A 431 13.00 6.88 -17.20
N GLU A 432 13.47 6.82 -15.96
CA GLU A 432 14.34 5.73 -15.50
C GLU A 432 13.63 4.38 -15.56
N LYS A 433 12.35 4.35 -15.16
CA LYS A 433 11.53 3.14 -15.24
C LYS A 433 11.32 2.68 -16.69
N ASP A 434 11.06 3.60 -17.60
CA ASP A 434 10.84 3.30 -19.01
C ASP A 434 12.12 2.73 -19.65
N VAL A 435 13.30 3.34 -19.37
CA VAL A 435 14.61 2.82 -19.79
C VAL A 435 14.90 1.45 -19.19
N THR A 436 14.67 1.29 -17.89
CA THR A 436 14.92 0.02 -17.19
C THR A 436 14.02 -1.10 -17.71
N ALA A 437 12.77 -0.79 -18.06
CA ALA A 437 11.81 -1.76 -18.57
C ALA A 437 12.27 -2.42 -19.87
N GLU A 438 13.11 -1.76 -20.68
CA GLU A 438 13.66 -2.32 -21.92
C GLU A 438 14.56 -3.54 -21.66
N TYR A 439 15.33 -3.54 -20.57
CA TYR A 439 16.18 -4.67 -20.17
C TYR A 439 15.40 -5.90 -19.68
N PHE A 440 14.11 -5.75 -19.38
CA PHE A 440 13.25 -6.83 -18.88
C PHE A 440 12.18 -7.27 -19.89
N LYS A 441 12.27 -6.81 -21.15
CA LYS A 441 11.42 -7.33 -22.24
C LYS A 441 11.94 -8.70 -22.66
N THR A 442 11.12 -9.74 -22.50
CA THR A 442 11.42 -11.07 -23.03
C THR A 442 10.88 -11.16 -24.46
N GLU A 443 11.76 -11.35 -25.43
CA GLU A 443 11.37 -11.67 -26.81
C GLU A 443 11.10 -13.18 -26.91
N TYR A 444 9.96 -13.56 -27.49
CA TYR A 444 9.60 -14.95 -27.76
C TYR A 444 9.56 -15.13 -29.27
N GLU A 445 10.31 -16.11 -29.78
CA GLU A 445 10.21 -16.56 -31.17
C GLU A 445 9.28 -17.79 -31.21
N GLU A 446 8.11 -17.64 -31.83
CA GLU A 446 7.22 -18.78 -32.11
C GLU A 446 7.69 -19.47 -33.40
N TYR A 447 8.07 -20.74 -33.30
CA TYR A 447 8.38 -21.59 -34.46
C TYR A 447 7.24 -22.60 -34.66
N GLU A 448 6.55 -22.53 -35.80
CA GLU A 448 5.63 -23.59 -36.23
C GLU A 448 6.45 -24.73 -36.86
N VAL A 449 6.47 -25.91 -36.22
CA VAL A 449 7.06 -27.12 -36.79
C VAL A 449 5.98 -27.91 -37.49
N GLU A 450 5.94 -27.86 -38.83
CA GLU A 450 5.12 -28.77 -39.62
C GLU A 450 5.73 -30.19 -39.55
N ILE A 451 5.03 -31.12 -38.90
CA ILE A 451 5.40 -32.53 -38.86
C ILE A 451 4.57 -33.25 -39.94
N GLU A 452 5.20 -33.63 -41.05
CA GLU A 452 4.58 -34.54 -42.02
C GLU A 452 4.42 -35.93 -41.40
N GLU A 453 3.18 -36.33 -41.09
CA GLU A 453 2.89 -37.71 -40.68
C GLU A 453 2.77 -38.61 -41.93
N PRO A 454 3.58 -39.68 -42.05
CA PRO A 454 3.47 -40.60 -43.18
C PRO A 454 2.15 -41.39 -43.11
N ILE A 455 1.38 -41.32 -44.20
CA ILE A 455 0.12 -42.04 -44.37
C ILE A 455 0.38 -43.55 -44.30
N LYS A 456 -0.24 -44.24 -43.34
CA LYS A 456 -0.19 -45.72 -43.26
C LYS A 456 -0.84 -46.34 -44.49
N ALA A 457 -0.12 -47.24 -45.16
CA ALA A 457 -0.63 -48.01 -46.28
C ALA A 457 -1.85 -48.85 -45.89
N LYS A 458 -2.89 -48.83 -46.73
CA LYS A 458 -4.06 -49.70 -46.61
C LYS A 458 -3.62 -51.16 -46.72
N VAL A 459 -3.93 -51.97 -45.73
CA VAL A 459 -3.74 -53.43 -45.75
C VAL A 459 -4.94 -54.03 -46.48
N ASP A 460 -4.69 -54.71 -47.59
CA ASP A 460 -5.69 -55.43 -48.38
C ASP A 460 -6.27 -56.61 -47.58
N GLU A 461 -7.60 -56.75 -47.66
CA GLU A 461 -8.37 -57.86 -47.11
C GLU A 461 -7.95 -59.18 -47.79
N ARG A 462 -7.53 -60.16 -46.99
CA ARG A 462 -7.58 -61.58 -47.39
C ARG A 462 -8.50 -62.34 -46.46
N GLU A 463 -9.37 -63.12 -47.10
CA GLU A 463 -10.56 -63.75 -46.57
C GLU A 463 -10.29 -64.90 -45.57
N ARG A 464 -11.06 -64.82 -44.47
CA ARG A 464 -11.63 -65.81 -43.54
C ARG A 464 -11.26 -67.31 -43.67
N PRO A 465 -11.31 -68.01 -42.51
CA PRO A 465 -12.20 -69.17 -42.40
C PRO A 465 -13.33 -68.98 -41.38
N ARG A 466 -14.45 -69.63 -41.69
CA ARG A 466 -15.73 -69.65 -40.95
C ARG A 466 -15.63 -70.46 -39.66
N HIS A 467 -16.32 -70.02 -38.60
CA HIS A 467 -16.80 -70.92 -37.56
C HIS A 467 -18.22 -70.51 -37.11
N ASP A 468 -19.11 -71.49 -37.12
CA ASP A 468 -20.55 -71.40 -36.90
C ASP A 468 -20.96 -71.18 -35.42
N GLY A 469 -21.95 -70.28 -35.23
CA GLY A 469 -23.07 -70.28 -34.26
C GLY A 469 -22.84 -70.49 -32.74
N PRO A 470 -23.84 -70.23 -31.87
CA PRO A 470 -25.24 -69.89 -32.13
C PRO A 470 -25.73 -68.58 -31.47
N ARG A 471 -26.94 -68.19 -31.86
CA ARG A 471 -27.62 -66.92 -31.64
C ARG A 471 -28.81 -67.12 -30.68
N HIS A 472 -28.83 -66.38 -29.56
CA HIS A 472 -30.03 -66.03 -28.79
C HIS A 472 -30.05 -64.49 -28.71
N GLY A 473 -31.09 -63.70 -28.95
CA GLY A 473 -32.51 -63.98 -29.12
C GLY A 473 -33.32 -63.04 -28.21
N PHE A 474 -34.13 -62.15 -28.82
CA PHE A 474 -35.25 -61.38 -28.22
C PHE A 474 -34.88 -60.17 -27.34
N GLY A 475 -35.57 -59.02 -27.33
CA GLY A 475 -36.78 -58.50 -27.97
C GLY A 475 -37.00 -57.06 -27.45
N ARG A 476 -37.25 -56.06 -28.31
CA ARG A 476 -38.53 -55.38 -28.58
C ARG A 476 -39.24 -54.66 -27.41
N GLY A 477 -39.54 -53.37 -27.64
CA GLY A 477 -40.68 -52.60 -27.09
C GLY A 477 -40.27 -51.18 -26.63
N GLY A 478 -40.87 -50.05 -27.03
CA GLY A 478 -42.02 -49.76 -27.90
C GLY A 478 -42.48 -48.29 -27.70
N GLY A 479 -43.08 -47.69 -28.75
CA GLY A 479 -43.90 -46.44 -28.76
C GLY A 479 -43.12 -45.12 -28.85
N GLY A 480 -43.22 -44.26 -29.88
CA GLY A 480 -44.38 -43.78 -30.67
C GLY A 480 -44.92 -42.53 -29.97
N TYR A 481 -44.78 -41.29 -30.46
CA TYR A 481 -45.50 -40.51 -31.52
C TYR A 481 -44.61 -39.28 -31.88
N ASP A 482 -44.64 -38.58 -33.01
CA ASP A 482 -45.73 -38.26 -33.94
C ASP A 482 -45.17 -37.82 -35.32
N ARG A 483 -46.00 -37.94 -36.36
CA ARG A 483 -45.70 -37.70 -37.78
C ARG A 483 -45.92 -36.23 -38.18
N GLY A 484 -45.12 -35.74 -39.13
CA GLY A 484 -45.37 -34.44 -39.76
C GLY A 484 -44.55 -34.14 -41.01
N ARG A 485 -44.80 -34.90 -42.09
CA ARG A 485 -44.67 -34.56 -43.53
C ARG A 485 -43.47 -33.74 -44.07
N GLY A 486 -42.83 -34.34 -45.08
CA GLY A 486 -42.61 -33.65 -46.37
C GLY A 486 -41.15 -33.45 -46.77
N GLY A 487 -40.54 -34.48 -47.36
CA GLY A 487 -39.31 -34.31 -48.13
C GLY A 487 -39.60 -33.91 -49.58
N PHE A 488 -38.65 -33.22 -50.20
CA PHE A 488 -38.13 -33.56 -51.54
C PHE A 488 -36.70 -32.99 -51.70
N ASP A 489 -35.82 -33.88 -52.16
CA ASP A 489 -34.47 -33.78 -52.75
C ASP A 489 -34.17 -32.53 -53.61
N ARG A 490 -32.95 -32.12 -53.99
CA ARG A 490 -31.54 -32.54 -53.81
C ARG A 490 -30.64 -31.43 -54.38
N GLY A 491 -29.39 -31.41 -53.93
CA GLY A 491 -28.23 -30.75 -54.57
C GLY A 491 -27.53 -29.83 -53.58
N GLY A 492 -26.33 -30.07 -53.07
CA GLY A 492 -25.17 -30.78 -53.60
C GLY A 492 -23.99 -29.80 -53.50
N GLY A 493 -23.07 -30.02 -52.57
CA GLY A 493 -21.87 -29.18 -52.40
C GLY A 493 -21.45 -29.05 -50.95
N GLY A 494 -20.58 -29.97 -50.49
CA GLY A 494 -19.99 -29.90 -49.16
C GLY A 494 -18.78 -28.98 -49.10
N TYR A 495 -18.48 -28.42 -47.93
CA TYR A 495 -17.11 -28.14 -47.48
C TYR A 495 -17.04 -28.18 -45.94
N ASN A 496 -15.96 -28.78 -45.47
CA ASN A 496 -15.68 -29.24 -44.11
C ASN A 496 -15.51 -28.13 -43.07
N HIS A 497 -16.04 -28.40 -41.88
CA HIS A 497 -15.65 -27.77 -40.61
C HIS A 497 -14.17 -28.04 -40.29
N HIS A 498 -13.40 -27.03 -39.89
CA HIS A 498 -12.17 -27.20 -39.11
C HIS A 498 -12.23 -26.35 -37.84
N LYS A 499 -12.47 -27.02 -36.70
CA LYS A 499 -12.23 -26.48 -35.35
C LYS A 499 -10.73 -26.48 -35.10
N ARG A 500 -10.09 -25.32 -35.06
CA ARG A 500 -8.73 -25.16 -34.49
C ARG A 500 -8.84 -25.02 -32.97
N VAL A 501 -8.26 -25.98 -32.25
CA VAL A 501 -8.02 -25.92 -30.81
C VAL A 501 -6.60 -25.38 -30.61
N ARG A 502 -6.45 -24.20 -29.99
CA ARG A 502 -5.16 -23.70 -29.52
C ARG A 502 -4.86 -24.32 -28.15
N LYS A 503 -3.65 -24.89 -27.99
CA LYS A 503 -3.05 -25.22 -26.69
C LYS A 503 -1.97 -24.17 -26.40
N TYR A 504 -1.95 -23.69 -25.17
CA TYR A 504 -0.98 -22.72 -24.64
C TYR A 504 0.35 -23.40 -24.27
#